data_AF-A0A3P6DRM2-F1
#
_entry.id   AF-A0A3P6DRM2-F1
#
_cell.length_a   1.000
_cell.length_b   1.000
_cell.length_c   1.000
_cell.angle_alpha   90.00
_cell.angle_beta   90.00
_cell.angle_gamma   90.00
#
_symmetry.space_group_name_H-M   'P 1'
#
loop_
_entity.id
_entity.type
_entity.pdbx_description
1 polymer ?
#
loop_
_entity_poly.entity_id
_entity_poly.type
_entity_poly.pdbx_seq_one_letter_code
_entity_poly.pdbx_strand_id
1 'polypeptide(L)'
;YTVEADGPIKDLTFIAEYTGDVDYLKNRENDDCDSIMTLLLSEDPSKTLVICPDKYGYISRFISGINNHNRFGKKKQNCKCVRYSVNGECRVLLVATRDISKGKRLYYDYNGYEHEYPTHHFF
;
A
#
# COMPACT_ATOMS: atom_id res chain seq x y z
N TYR A 1 5.26 7.49 11.00
CA TYR A 1 4.01 8.30 10.99
C TYR A 1 2.81 7.37 10.76
N THR A 2 1.59 7.82 11.03
CA THR A 2 0.37 7.04 10.75
C THR A 2 -0.74 7.96 10.21
N VAL A 3 -1.69 7.41 9.45
CA VAL A 3 -2.81 8.16 8.87
C VAL A 3 -4.12 7.75 9.52
N GLU A 4 -4.94 8.72 9.89
CA GLU A 4 -6.29 8.52 10.44
C GLU A 4 -7.32 9.39 9.74
N ALA A 5 -8.58 8.96 9.78
CA ALA A 5 -9.67 9.69 9.19
C ALA A 5 -10.06 10.91 10.05
N ASP A 6 -9.99 12.13 9.52
CA ASP A 6 -10.49 13.34 10.23
C ASP A 6 -11.99 13.60 10.00
N GLY A 7 -12.66 12.71 9.26
CA GLY A 7 -14.09 12.70 9.00
C GLY A 7 -14.57 11.30 8.65
N PRO A 8 -15.89 11.07 8.51
CA PRO A 8 -16.40 9.78 8.06
C PRO A 8 -15.97 9.49 6.61
N ILE A 9 -15.45 8.29 6.36
CA ILE A 9 -15.16 7.76 5.02
C ILE A 9 -16.09 6.58 4.79
N LYS A 10 -16.83 6.57 3.69
CA LYS A 10 -17.79 5.50 3.37
C LYS A 10 -17.09 4.28 2.78
N ASP A 11 -17.73 3.12 2.90
CA ASP A 11 -17.31 1.94 2.16
C ASP A 11 -17.16 2.23 0.65
N LEU A 12 -16.21 1.56 0.01
CA LEU A 12 -15.85 1.73 -1.41
C LEU A 12 -15.36 3.14 -1.80
N THR A 13 -15.08 4.01 -0.82
CA THR A 13 -14.52 5.34 -1.10
C THR A 13 -13.07 5.23 -1.54
N PHE A 14 -12.72 5.87 -2.65
CA PHE A 14 -11.34 6.11 -3.06
C PHE A 14 -10.61 6.96 -2.01
N ILE A 15 -9.47 6.49 -1.51
CA ILE A 15 -8.69 7.17 -0.47
C ILE A 15 -7.54 7.94 -1.11
N ALA A 16 -6.67 7.24 -1.83
CA ALA A 16 -5.49 7.81 -2.46
C ALA A 16 -4.93 6.86 -3.53
N GLU A 17 -4.19 7.42 -4.47
CA GLU A 17 -3.26 6.67 -5.30
C GLU A 17 -1.93 6.50 -4.56
N TYR A 18 -1.26 5.36 -4.75
CA TYR A 18 0.09 5.16 -4.25
C TYR A 18 1.09 5.77 -5.23
N THR A 19 1.59 6.97 -4.91
CA THR A 19 2.45 7.75 -5.82
C THR A 19 3.89 7.80 -5.34
N GLY A 20 4.81 7.84 -6.29
CA GLY A 20 6.25 8.04 -6.10
C GLY A 20 6.97 7.89 -7.43
N ASP A 21 8.30 7.95 -7.43
CA ASP A 21 9.08 7.68 -8.63
C ASP A 21 8.89 6.20 -9.03
N VAL A 22 8.72 5.94 -10.33
CA VAL A 22 8.62 4.57 -10.84
C VAL A 22 10.00 4.11 -11.29
N ASP A 23 10.42 2.94 -10.81
CA ASP A 23 11.72 2.37 -11.12
C ASP A 23 11.62 0.85 -11.30
N TYR A 24 12.66 0.24 -11.85
CA TYR A 24 12.78 -1.21 -11.94
C TYR A 24 13.15 -1.79 -10.58
N LEU A 25 12.54 -2.93 -10.23
CA LEU A 25 12.84 -3.61 -8.96
C LEU A 25 14.34 -3.93 -8.82
N LYS A 26 15.00 -4.36 -9.90
CA LYS A 26 16.44 -4.66 -9.91
C LYS A 26 17.33 -3.48 -9.50
N ASN A 27 16.87 -2.24 -9.71
CA ASN A 27 17.62 -1.04 -9.32
C ASN A 27 17.48 -0.73 -7.83
N ARG A 28 16.56 -1.41 -7.14
CA ARG A 28 16.13 -1.14 -5.77
C ARG A 28 16.38 -2.33 -4.82
N GLU A 29 17.10 -3.36 -5.25
CA GLU A 29 17.39 -4.56 -4.44
C GLU A 29 18.18 -4.26 -3.14
N ASN A 30 18.99 -3.20 -3.14
CA ASN A 30 19.78 -2.76 -1.99
C ASN A 30 19.25 -1.44 -1.40
N ASP A 31 18.01 -1.05 -1.74
CA ASP A 31 17.36 0.16 -1.25
C ASP A 31 16.86 -0.05 0.19
N ASP A 32 17.03 0.94 1.07
CA ASP A 32 16.59 0.91 2.47
C ASP A 32 15.19 1.52 2.68
N CYS A 33 14.51 1.92 1.60
CA CYS A 33 13.16 2.47 1.64
C CYS A 33 12.14 1.41 2.11
N ASP A 34 11.52 1.68 3.25
CA ASP A 34 10.47 0.85 3.87
C ASP A 34 9.08 1.01 3.22
N SER A 35 8.98 1.73 2.10
CA SER A 35 7.71 2.15 1.50
C SER A 35 7.63 1.79 0.01
N ILE A 36 8.45 0.84 -0.46
CA ILE A 36 8.41 0.40 -1.85
C ILE A 36 7.10 -0.37 -2.11
N MET A 37 6.44 -0.06 -3.22
CA MET A 37 5.16 -0.67 -3.61
C MET A 37 5.24 -1.27 -5.01
N THR A 38 4.90 -2.55 -5.15
CA THR A 38 4.87 -3.21 -6.46
C THR A 38 3.84 -2.56 -7.40
N LEU A 39 4.30 -2.08 -8.56
CA LEU A 39 3.45 -1.50 -9.61
C LEU A 39 3.06 -2.55 -10.66
N LEU A 40 4.05 -3.22 -11.23
CA LEU A 40 3.90 -4.20 -12.30
C LEU A 40 4.78 -5.41 -12.02
N LEU A 41 4.19 -6.60 -12.01
CA LEU A 41 4.93 -7.86 -12.00
C LEU A 41 4.93 -8.44 -13.40
N SER A 42 6.12 -8.64 -13.93
CA SER A 42 6.35 -9.18 -15.27
C SER A 42 6.92 -10.60 -15.18
N GLU A 43 6.60 -11.45 -16.15
CA GLU A 43 7.22 -12.78 -16.27
C GLU A 43 8.75 -12.68 -16.44
N ASP A 44 9.21 -11.64 -17.12
CA ASP A 44 10.61 -11.22 -17.14
C ASP A 44 10.87 -10.33 -15.91
N PRO A 45 11.60 -10.80 -14.88
CA PRO A 45 11.81 -10.05 -13.65
C PRO A 45 12.55 -8.73 -13.88
N SER A 46 13.34 -8.63 -14.96
CA SER A 46 14.08 -7.41 -15.30
C SER A 46 13.18 -6.24 -15.72
N LYS A 47 11.89 -6.52 -15.97
CA LYS A 47 10.84 -5.56 -16.32
C LYS A 47 9.83 -5.32 -15.20
N THR A 48 10.00 -5.95 -14.03
CA THR A 48 9.17 -5.66 -12.86
C THR A 48 9.42 -4.23 -12.39
N LEU A 49 8.33 -3.50 -12.15
CA LEU A 49 8.35 -2.11 -11.73
C LEU A 49 7.80 -1.94 -10.31
N VAL A 50 8.41 -1.02 -9.59
CA VAL A 50 8.00 -0.58 -8.26
C VAL A 50 7.81 0.93 -8.23
N ILE A 51 6.99 1.39 -7.29
CA ILE A 51 6.87 2.79 -6.89
C ILE A 51 7.77 3.01 -5.67
N CYS A 52 8.65 3.99 -5.77
CA CYS A 52 9.62 4.39 -4.76
C CYS A 52 9.25 5.80 -4.27
N PRO A 53 8.56 5.93 -3.14
CA PRO A 53 8.13 7.24 -2.66
C PRO A 53 9.21 7.96 -1.85
N ASP A 54 10.49 7.60 -1.98
CA ASP A 54 11.64 8.06 -1.19
C ASP A 54 11.85 9.59 -1.26
N LYS A 55 11.82 10.15 -2.47
CA LYS A 55 12.00 11.60 -2.73
C LYS A 55 10.68 12.33 -2.89
N TYR A 56 9.78 11.77 -3.68
CA TYR A 56 8.47 12.33 -3.99
C TYR A 56 7.41 11.29 -3.64
N GLY A 57 6.36 11.70 -2.93
CA GLY A 57 5.29 10.80 -2.53
C GLY A 57 4.12 11.57 -1.94
N TYR A 58 3.04 10.85 -1.66
CA TYR A 58 1.83 11.42 -1.08
C TYR A 58 1.42 10.67 0.19
N ILE A 59 0.21 10.92 0.69
CA ILE A 59 -0.29 10.38 1.97
C ILE A 59 -0.28 8.84 2.04
N SER A 60 -0.38 8.16 0.89
CA SER A 60 -0.47 6.71 0.76
C SER A 60 0.69 5.96 1.44
N ARG A 61 1.92 6.50 1.37
CA ARG A 61 3.10 5.87 1.96
C ARG A 61 3.07 5.81 3.50
N PHE A 62 2.23 6.63 4.13
CA PHE A 62 2.13 6.72 5.58
C PHE A 62 0.96 5.90 6.16
N ILE A 63 0.15 5.26 5.30
CA ILE A 63 -0.95 4.39 5.75
C ILE A 63 -0.36 3.07 6.26
N SER A 64 -0.75 2.67 7.47
CA SER A 64 -0.13 1.53 8.16
C SER A 64 -0.52 0.18 7.58
N GLY A 65 0.34 -0.82 7.79
CA GLY A 65 0.07 -2.21 7.48
C GLY A 65 -0.49 -2.98 8.67
N ILE A 66 -1.17 -4.09 8.41
CA ILE A 66 -1.58 -5.05 9.44
C ILE A 66 -0.47 -6.06 9.75
N ASN A 67 -0.49 -6.62 10.96
CA ASN A 67 0.30 -7.81 11.27
C ASN A 67 -0.36 -9.06 10.64
N ASN A 68 0.33 -9.72 9.71
CA ASN A 68 -0.18 -10.91 9.02
C ASN A 68 -0.06 -12.20 9.86
N HIS A 69 0.63 -12.16 11.00
CA HIS A 69 0.97 -13.33 11.82
C HIS A 69 0.07 -13.55 13.03
N ASN A 70 -0.87 -12.63 13.30
CA ASN A 70 -1.83 -12.80 14.37
C ASN A 70 -3.28 -12.51 13.92
N ARG A 71 -4.24 -13.19 14.54
CA ARG A 71 -5.67 -13.09 14.17
C ARG A 71 -6.28 -11.70 14.43
N PHE A 72 -5.64 -10.87 15.27
CA PHE A 72 -6.12 -9.54 15.60
C PHE A 72 -5.70 -8.49 14.57
N GLY A 73 -4.56 -8.68 13.90
CA GLY A 73 -4.06 -7.79 12.85
C GLY A 73 -5.07 -7.66 11.71
N LYS A 74 -5.60 -8.78 11.20
CA LYS A 74 -6.60 -8.76 10.12
C LYS A 74 -7.87 -8.00 10.48
N LYS A 75 -8.27 -7.96 11.76
CA LYS A 75 -9.45 -7.20 12.23
C LYS A 75 -9.24 -5.67 12.16
N LYS A 76 -7.98 -5.21 12.11
CA LYS A 76 -7.67 -3.77 11.98
C LYS A 76 -7.85 -3.26 10.55
N GLN A 77 -7.75 -4.13 9.55
CA GLN A 77 -7.85 -3.74 8.14
C GLN A 77 -9.19 -3.03 7.86
N ASN A 78 -9.11 -1.83 7.28
CA ASN A 78 -10.27 -1.01 6.89
C ASN A 78 -10.12 -0.38 5.50
N CYS A 79 -8.96 -0.54 4.87
CA CYS A 79 -8.77 -0.25 3.45
C CYS A 79 -8.01 -1.40 2.75
N LYS A 80 -7.98 -1.35 1.42
CA LYS A 80 -7.31 -2.33 0.56
C LYS A 80 -6.55 -1.63 -0.54
N CYS A 81 -5.32 -2.10 -0.77
CA CYS A 81 -4.51 -1.74 -1.92
C CYS A 81 -4.90 -2.62 -3.11
N VAL A 82 -5.16 -2.00 -4.26
CA VAL A 82 -5.60 -2.67 -5.49
C VAL A 82 -4.85 -2.10 -6.70
N ARG A 83 -4.57 -2.97 -7.68
CA ARG A 83 -3.93 -2.60 -8.94
C ARG A 83 -4.95 -2.65 -10.07
N TYR A 84 -5.02 -1.59 -10.87
CA TYR A 84 -5.89 -1.50 -12.04
C TYR A 84 -5.10 -1.12 -13.28
N SER A 85 -5.58 -1.55 -14.44
CA SER A 85 -5.17 -0.97 -15.72
C SER A 85 -6.06 0.24 -16.01
N VAL A 86 -5.45 1.42 -16.15
CA VAL A 86 -6.13 2.66 -16.51
C VAL A 86 -5.44 3.17 -17.77
N ASN A 87 -6.16 3.21 -18.89
CA ASN A 87 -5.62 3.57 -20.21
C ASN A 87 -4.41 2.72 -20.63
N GLY A 88 -4.36 1.45 -20.22
CA GLY A 88 -3.26 0.54 -20.52
C GLY A 88 -2.07 0.61 -19.55
N GLU A 89 -2.08 1.52 -18.58
CA GLU A 89 -1.02 1.65 -17.57
C GLU A 89 -1.44 1.09 -16.22
N CYS A 90 -0.49 0.53 -15.48
CA CYS A 90 -0.73 0.10 -14.10
C CYS A 90 -0.91 1.32 -13.19
N ARG A 91 -1.88 1.22 -12.27
CA ARG A 91 -2.15 2.20 -11.21
C ARG A 91 -2.42 1.47 -9.90
N VAL A 92 -1.87 1.97 -8.79
CA VAL A 92 -2.05 1.39 -7.45
C VAL A 92 -2.96 2.32 -6.62
N LEU A 93 -4.11 1.82 -6.18
CA LEU A 93 -5.11 2.60 -5.48
C LEU A 93 -5.39 2.03 -4.08
N LEU A 94 -5.69 2.91 -3.13
CA LEU A 94 -6.20 2.55 -1.81
C LEU A 94 -7.69 2.90 -1.73
N VAL A 95 -8.50 1.92 -1.35
CA VAL A 95 -9.97 2.05 -1.27
C VAL A 95 -10.44 1.56 0.10
N ALA A 96 -11.41 2.24 0.70
CA ALA A 96 -12.05 1.79 1.93
C ALA A 96 -12.83 0.49 1.68
N THR A 97 -12.78 -0.45 2.63
CA THR A 97 -13.50 -1.75 2.54
C THR A 97 -14.62 -1.89 3.57
N ARG A 98 -14.96 -0.79 4.23
CA ARG A 98 -16.06 -0.59 5.18
C ARG A 98 -16.15 0.88 5.52
N ASP A 99 -17.27 1.30 6.12
CA ASP A 99 -17.40 2.63 6.72
C ASP A 99 -16.32 2.83 7.81
N ILE A 100 -15.63 3.97 7.76
CA ILE A 100 -14.56 4.38 8.68
C ILE A 100 -15.00 5.66 9.38
N SER A 101 -15.12 5.61 10.71
CA SER A 101 -15.45 6.78 11.53
C SER A 101 -14.27 7.73 11.68
N LYS A 102 -14.54 9.01 11.97
CA LYS A 102 -13.52 9.98 12.39
C LYS A 102 -12.67 9.43 13.57
N GLY A 103 -11.38 9.72 13.55
CA GLY A 103 -10.37 9.26 14.52
C GLY A 103 -9.91 7.81 14.35
N LYS A 104 -10.40 7.08 13.35
CA LYS A 104 -9.92 5.72 13.07
C LYS A 104 -8.67 5.76 12.20
N ARG A 105 -7.60 5.10 12.65
CA ARG A 105 -6.40 4.86 11.85
C ARG A 105 -6.68 3.94 10.68
N LEU A 106 -6.08 4.23 9.53
CA LEU A 106 -6.19 3.43 8.31
C LEU A 106 -5.15 2.30 8.32
N TYR A 107 -5.60 1.11 7.94
CA TYR A 107 -4.77 -0.09 7.80
C TYR A 107 -5.13 -0.86 6.54
N TYR A 108 -4.13 -1.22 5.74
CA TYR A 108 -4.26 -2.20 4.66
C TYR A 108 -3.28 -3.36 4.83
N ASP A 109 -3.40 -4.36 3.95
CA ASP A 109 -2.50 -5.50 3.92
C ASP A 109 -1.32 -5.21 2.99
N TYR A 110 -0.12 -5.02 3.55
CA TYR A 110 1.10 -4.79 2.77
C TYR A 110 1.44 -5.99 1.90
N ASN A 111 1.11 -7.20 2.37
CA ASN A 111 1.36 -8.47 1.69
C ASN A 111 0.12 -8.98 0.94
N GLY A 112 -0.61 -8.07 0.29
CA GLY A 112 -1.87 -8.39 -0.39
C GLY A 112 -1.73 -9.24 -1.65
N TYR A 113 -0.50 -9.45 -2.14
CA TYR A 113 -0.19 -10.30 -3.29
C TYR A 113 1.12 -11.08 -3.05
N GLU A 114 2.23 -10.35 -2.91
CA GLU A 114 3.53 -10.90 -2.50
C GLU A 114 3.68 -10.89 -0.97
N HIS A 115 4.65 -11.61 -0.42
CA HIS A 115 4.89 -11.74 1.04
C HIS A 115 6.27 -11.20 1.46
N GLU A 116 6.76 -10.20 0.76
CA GLU A 116 8.12 -9.66 0.94
C GLU A 116 8.24 -8.67 2.11
N TYR A 117 7.12 -8.18 2.66
CA TYR A 117 7.15 -7.19 3.73
C TYR A 117 7.07 -7.86 5.12
N PRO A 118 8.09 -7.73 6.00
CA PRO A 118 8.05 -8.35 7.32
C PRO A 118 7.09 -7.62 8.28
N THR A 119 5.98 -8.26 8.65
CA THR A 119 4.95 -7.63 9.52
C THR A 119 4.86 -8.20 10.94
N HIS A 120 5.75 -9.12 11.32
CA HIS A 120 5.76 -9.74 12.66
C HIS A 120 5.77 -8.75 13.83
N HIS A 121 6.49 -7.63 13.66
CA HIS A 121 6.68 -6.60 14.68
C HIS A 121 5.55 -5.55 14.69
N PHE A 122 4.57 -5.64 13.79
CA PHE A 122 3.47 -4.69 13.74
C PHE A 122 2.52 -4.90 14.93
N PHE A 123 2.09 -3.80 15.54
CA PHE A 123 1.21 -3.79 16.71
C PHE A 123 -0.27 -3.87 16.34
#